data_AF-A0A944YTS5-F1
#
_entry.id   AF-A0A944YTS5-F1
#
_cell.length_a   1.000
_cell.length_b   1.000
_cell.length_c   1.000
_cell.angle_alpha   90.00
_cell.angle_beta   90.00
_cell.angle_gamma   90.00
#
_symmetry.space_group_name_H-M   'P 1'
#
loop_
_entity.id
_entity.type
_entity.pdbx_description
1 polymer ?
#
loop_
_entity_poly.entity_id
_entity_poly.type
_entity_poly.pdbx_seq_one_letter_code
_entity_poly.pdbx_strand_id
1 'polypeptide(L)'
;MVKKKDVYFTDIDILYSTYEIEGYYPYSGDVSKGSLYHFSYDEKGKLIRVEFLVNGELNKSYKLGAAQIVIEYSDGFEKRTLLDTNGEQSNKTSGVSFIRLKLDENGYRSSLFHYDFAGDLTENSSGVYQYYWTLDDQGHRVQSICLDAEGNRIEDKEGVSEFKYAYDDNGYLNEIRGYDDEGQLHEHPIYTSAIERFKRDKNNNILQKSYYGADEELKFIDRYNYAMIRFEYDSNGNKIMISYYGADEQPVELQELGITIIRSNFDEHNNLTEESCYGIDDELKFIDQYNYAMIRYEYDTNGNEIMRSYYGADEQPIEHRENGFAIRRRNYDEHNNLTEESYYGIDEQLKANKINGSSIVKREYDSEDNILEESFYGSNGKLKFLEVYGYALVRLKYDENNNKIETRVYGKDERLKVGVIGYAINRTKFDENGNKIESSYYNENEKLIEYKDNGYAVVRQKYDEFKNIIEESYYGTDGKLYASEDLGYAIKRMEYDEVGNNIEERFYDVNDQRTFEEDSDYSIRQMKYDENKYLVEVRFFKEEGKLSDESCIKTLGRDENGNVLEVRYYDAEDVLTRSGWAIKRDTYNDNGDLTKSDYYDHSDKFLGSKDND
;
A
#
# COMPACT_ATOMS: atom_id res chain seq x y z
N MET A 1 28.68 -32.55 5.61
CA MET A 1 27.42 -31.80 5.81
C MET A 1 27.79 -30.35 6.01
N VAL A 2 27.73 -29.54 4.95
CA VAL A 2 27.98 -28.10 5.04
C VAL A 2 26.60 -27.46 5.19
N LYS A 3 26.17 -27.22 6.44
CA LYS A 3 25.07 -26.30 6.71
C LYS A 3 25.60 -24.89 6.45
N LYS A 4 25.03 -24.20 5.46
CA LYS A 4 25.00 -22.75 5.24
C LYS A 4 24.09 -22.54 4.01
N LYS A 5 23.26 -21.51 3.90
CA LYS A 5 23.54 -20.13 4.34
C LYS A 5 22.26 -19.31 4.15
N ASP A 6 21.78 -18.67 5.20
CA ASP A 6 21.06 -17.42 5.04
C ASP A 6 22.02 -16.42 4.40
N VAL A 7 21.61 -15.79 3.30
CA VAL A 7 22.44 -14.82 2.57
C VAL A 7 21.71 -13.50 2.53
N TYR A 8 22.41 -12.44 2.90
CA TYR A 8 21.90 -11.08 2.90
C TYR A 8 22.50 -10.31 1.73
N PHE A 9 21.70 -9.44 1.15
CA PHE A 9 22.06 -8.59 0.01
C PHE A 9 21.56 -7.19 0.28
N THR A 10 22.30 -6.16 -0.09
CA THR A 10 21.79 -4.78 0.02
C THR A 10 20.87 -4.42 -1.14
N ASP A 11 20.84 -5.24 -2.20
CA ASP A 11 19.94 -5.02 -3.32
C ASP A 11 19.46 -6.32 -3.98
N ILE A 12 18.39 -6.24 -4.77
CA ILE A 12 17.86 -7.35 -5.58
C ILE A 12 17.44 -6.87 -6.98
N ASP A 13 17.28 -7.84 -7.87
CA ASP A 13 16.54 -7.69 -9.13
C ASP A 13 15.68 -8.92 -9.42
N ILE A 14 14.58 -8.75 -10.16
CA ILE A 14 13.85 -9.86 -10.77
C ILE A 14 14.17 -9.80 -12.26
N LEU A 15 15.04 -10.70 -12.71
CA LEU A 15 15.62 -10.65 -14.04
C LEU A 15 14.52 -10.74 -15.12
N TYR A 16 14.43 -9.74 -15.99
CA TYR A 16 13.53 -9.79 -17.14
C TYR A 16 13.80 -10.97 -18.08
N SER A 17 15.02 -11.53 -18.07
CA SER A 17 15.43 -12.61 -18.96
C SER A 17 14.92 -13.98 -18.53
N THR A 18 15.11 -14.34 -17.27
CA THR A 18 14.81 -15.68 -16.73
C THR A 18 13.69 -15.67 -15.70
N TYR A 19 13.23 -14.47 -15.31
CA TYR A 19 12.29 -14.23 -14.22
C TYR A 19 12.82 -14.71 -12.85
N GLU A 20 14.14 -14.85 -12.70
CA GLU A 20 14.79 -15.21 -11.44
C GLU A 20 14.93 -14.04 -10.49
N ILE A 21 14.84 -14.33 -9.19
CA ILE A 21 15.12 -13.35 -8.15
C ILE A 21 16.61 -13.47 -7.81
N GLU A 22 17.37 -12.41 -8.09
CA GLU A 22 18.80 -12.36 -7.81
C GLU A 22 19.11 -11.32 -6.74
N GLY A 23 20.00 -11.70 -5.82
CA GLY A 23 20.58 -10.80 -4.84
C GLY A 23 21.88 -10.17 -5.35
N TYR A 24 22.00 -8.86 -5.18
CA TYR A 24 23.17 -8.08 -5.54
C TYR A 24 23.85 -7.52 -4.30
N TYR A 25 25.17 -7.39 -4.35
CA TYR A 25 25.99 -6.86 -3.25
C TYR A 25 25.82 -7.66 -1.93
N PRO A 26 26.43 -8.86 -1.84
CA PRO A 26 26.33 -9.69 -0.64
C PRO A 26 26.78 -8.92 0.61
N TYR A 27 25.93 -8.92 1.63
CA TYR A 27 26.15 -8.26 2.91
C TYR A 27 26.61 -9.27 3.97
N SER A 28 27.65 -8.91 4.72
CA SER A 28 28.18 -9.72 5.83
C SER A 28 28.41 -8.92 7.12
N GLY A 29 27.83 -7.73 7.22
CA GLY A 29 27.88 -6.89 8.41
C GLY A 29 26.83 -7.27 9.45
N ASP A 30 26.45 -6.30 10.28
CA ASP A 30 25.40 -6.47 11.27
C ASP A 30 24.02 -6.42 10.61
N VAL A 31 23.35 -7.57 10.52
CA VAL A 31 22.06 -7.70 9.81
C VAL A 31 20.89 -7.02 10.53
N SER A 32 21.11 -6.54 11.76
CA SER A 32 20.15 -5.69 12.47
C SER A 32 20.17 -4.23 11.99
N LYS A 33 21.02 -3.88 11.02
CA LYS A 33 21.21 -2.50 10.56
C LYS A 33 21.04 -2.38 9.05
N GLY A 34 20.35 -1.32 8.62
CA GLY A 34 20.15 -0.97 7.23
C GLY A 34 19.00 -1.72 6.57
N SER A 35 18.85 -1.50 5.26
CA SER A 35 17.84 -2.15 4.42
C SER A 35 18.47 -3.33 3.69
N LEU A 36 18.04 -4.55 4.00
CA LEU A 36 18.63 -5.79 3.52
C LEU A 36 17.58 -6.74 2.97
N TYR A 37 17.96 -7.50 1.95
CA TYR A 37 17.19 -8.63 1.45
C TYR A 37 17.78 -9.93 1.96
N HIS A 38 16.96 -10.71 2.65
CA HIS A 38 17.34 -12.00 3.22
C HIS A 38 16.81 -13.14 2.34
N PHE A 39 17.72 -13.99 1.87
CA PHE A 39 17.41 -15.13 1.01
C PHE A 39 17.59 -16.44 1.78
N SER A 40 16.55 -17.28 1.79
CA SER A 40 16.60 -18.62 2.38
C SER A 40 16.45 -19.69 1.31
N TYR A 41 17.24 -20.75 1.44
CA TYR A 41 17.32 -21.84 0.47
C TYR A 41 16.96 -23.18 1.11
N ASP A 42 16.37 -24.10 0.33
CA ASP A 42 16.14 -25.48 0.77
C ASP A 42 17.44 -26.31 0.83
N GLU A 43 17.35 -27.56 1.29
CA GLU A 43 18.51 -28.45 1.38
C GLU A 43 19.16 -28.80 0.03
N LYS A 44 18.45 -28.56 -1.08
CA LYS A 44 18.92 -28.76 -2.45
C LYS A 44 19.47 -27.47 -3.07
N GLY A 45 19.45 -26.36 -2.33
CA GLY A 45 19.93 -25.05 -2.78
C GLY A 45 18.93 -24.27 -3.63
N LYS A 46 17.65 -24.62 -3.64
CA LYS A 46 16.61 -23.82 -4.30
C LYS A 46 16.13 -22.70 -3.38
N LEU A 47 15.94 -21.50 -3.94
CA LEU A 47 15.41 -20.36 -3.22
C LEU A 47 13.95 -20.63 -2.81
N ILE A 48 13.67 -20.57 -1.50
CA ILE A 48 12.33 -20.84 -0.96
C ILE A 48 11.71 -19.61 -0.31
N ARG A 49 12.50 -18.56 -0.04
CA ARG A 49 12.03 -17.35 0.61
C ARG A 49 12.93 -16.17 0.32
N VAL A 50 12.32 -15.00 0.12
CA VAL A 50 13.00 -13.70 0.11
C VAL A 50 12.24 -12.75 1.04
N GLU A 51 12.94 -12.09 1.95
CA GLU A 51 12.38 -11.12 2.91
C GLU A 51 13.09 -9.78 2.75
N PHE A 52 12.35 -8.68 2.84
CA PHE A 52 12.94 -7.35 2.95
C PHE A 52 12.91 -6.89 4.40
N LEU A 53 14.09 -6.63 4.95
CA LEU A 53 14.30 -6.24 6.34
C LEU A 53 14.83 -4.81 6.39
N VAL A 54 14.24 -3.97 7.23
CA VAL A 54 14.75 -2.64 7.57
C VAL A 54 15.11 -2.67 9.04
N ASN A 55 16.39 -2.52 9.35
CA ASN A 55 16.95 -2.63 10.71
C ASN A 55 16.54 -3.95 11.41
N GLY A 56 16.54 -5.05 10.65
CA GLY A 56 16.18 -6.38 11.14
C GLY A 56 14.67 -6.68 11.18
N GLU A 57 13.80 -5.68 10.95
CA GLU A 57 12.35 -5.85 10.94
C GLU A 57 11.78 -6.00 9.54
N LEU A 58 10.78 -6.87 9.37
CA LEU A 58 10.14 -7.10 8.08
C LEU A 58 9.41 -5.84 7.60
N ASN A 59 9.71 -5.40 6.38
CA ASN A 59 9.15 -4.18 5.81
C ASN A 59 8.75 -4.38 4.34
N LYS A 60 7.93 -3.47 3.78
CA LYS A 60 7.49 -3.56 2.39
C LYS A 60 8.60 -3.07 1.45
N SER A 61 9.01 -3.93 0.50
CA SER A 61 9.91 -3.52 -0.58
C SER A 61 9.11 -3.13 -1.82
N TYR A 62 9.43 -1.97 -2.40
CA TYR A 62 8.94 -1.60 -3.72
C TYR A 62 9.41 -2.57 -4.81
N LYS A 63 10.63 -3.10 -4.71
CA LYS A 63 11.21 -4.04 -5.70
C LYS A 63 10.56 -5.41 -5.68
N LEU A 64 10.19 -5.91 -4.49
CA LEU A 64 9.44 -7.17 -4.37
C LEU A 64 7.93 -6.97 -4.60
N GLY A 65 7.42 -5.75 -4.46
CA GLY A 65 5.98 -5.47 -4.36
C GLY A 65 5.34 -5.97 -3.06
N ALA A 66 6.12 -6.61 -2.18
CA ALA A 66 5.69 -7.29 -0.96
C ALA A 66 6.75 -7.13 0.14
N ALA A 67 6.42 -7.56 1.37
CA ALA A 67 7.40 -7.64 2.45
C ALA A 67 8.20 -8.95 2.39
N GLN A 68 7.53 -10.03 1.97
CA GLN A 68 8.13 -11.35 1.79
C GLN A 68 7.57 -12.04 0.56
N ILE A 69 8.39 -12.86 -0.09
CA ILE A 69 7.97 -13.84 -1.11
C ILE A 69 8.29 -15.24 -0.58
N VAL A 70 7.27 -16.11 -0.54
CA VAL A 70 7.43 -17.54 -0.24
C VAL A 70 7.32 -18.34 -1.54
N ILE A 71 8.28 -19.24 -1.76
CA ILE A 71 8.41 -20.00 -3.01
C ILE A 71 8.24 -21.49 -2.75
N GLU A 72 7.29 -22.11 -3.45
CA GLU A 72 6.97 -23.53 -3.34
C GLU A 72 7.15 -24.22 -4.71
N TYR A 73 7.80 -25.38 -4.72
CA TYR A 73 8.04 -26.16 -5.94
C TYR A 73 7.22 -27.44 -5.93
N SER A 74 6.26 -27.57 -6.84
CA SER A 74 5.42 -28.78 -6.97
C SER A 74 4.90 -28.95 -8.39
N ASP A 75 4.75 -30.20 -8.83
CA ASP A 75 4.10 -30.57 -10.10
C ASP A 75 4.64 -29.85 -11.36
N GLY A 76 5.93 -29.56 -11.40
CA GLY A 76 6.56 -28.83 -12.51
C GLY A 76 6.29 -27.32 -12.48
N PHE A 77 5.81 -26.79 -11.37
CA PHE A 77 5.60 -25.36 -11.14
C PHE A 77 6.43 -24.84 -9.98
N GLU A 78 6.76 -23.55 -10.08
CA GLU A 78 7.21 -22.70 -9.00
C GLU A 78 6.07 -21.73 -8.64
N LYS A 79 5.50 -21.86 -7.45
CA LYS A 79 4.49 -20.94 -6.92
C LYS A 79 5.18 -19.89 -6.07
N ARG A 80 4.93 -18.61 -6.34
CA ARG A 80 5.41 -17.49 -5.51
C ARG A 80 4.23 -16.79 -4.87
N THR A 81 4.20 -16.77 -3.54
CA THR A 81 3.17 -16.10 -2.75
C THR A 81 3.72 -14.80 -2.17
N LEU A 82 3.00 -13.70 -2.40
CA LEU A 82 3.37 -12.35 -1.96
C LEU A 82 2.73 -12.07 -0.60
N LEU A 83 3.54 -11.77 0.42
CA LEU A 83 3.09 -11.57 1.79
C LEU A 83 3.43 -10.17 2.31
N ASP A 84 2.54 -9.59 3.11
CA ASP A 84 2.75 -8.31 3.78
C ASP A 84 3.58 -8.44 5.08
N THR A 85 3.71 -7.35 5.83
CA THR A 85 4.50 -7.30 7.07
C THR A 85 3.93 -8.16 8.19
N ASN A 86 2.66 -8.56 8.12
CA ASN A 86 2.01 -9.46 9.07
C ASN A 86 2.11 -10.93 8.62
N GLY A 87 2.68 -11.20 7.44
CA GLY A 87 2.73 -12.52 6.83
C GLY A 87 1.42 -12.94 6.16
N GLU A 88 0.51 -12.00 5.91
CA GLU A 88 -0.76 -12.25 5.22
C GLU A 88 -0.61 -11.98 3.71
N GLN A 89 -1.37 -12.70 2.88
CA GLN A 89 -1.37 -12.44 1.44
C GLN A 89 -1.93 -11.05 1.14
N SER A 90 -1.30 -10.34 0.22
CA SER A 90 -1.68 -8.97 -0.14
C SER A 90 -1.83 -8.83 -1.66
N ASN A 91 -3.03 -8.44 -2.10
CA ASN A 91 -3.38 -8.19 -3.51
C ASN A 91 -3.68 -6.70 -3.79
N LYS A 92 -3.38 -5.81 -2.84
CA LYS A 92 -3.92 -4.43 -2.74
C LYS A 92 -3.64 -3.50 -3.92
N THR A 93 -2.82 -3.90 -4.90
CA THR A 93 -2.39 -3.04 -6.00
C THR A 93 -2.59 -3.63 -7.40
N SER A 94 -2.94 -4.91 -7.54
CA SER A 94 -3.01 -5.57 -8.86
C SER A 94 -4.05 -6.69 -8.99
N GLY A 95 -4.82 -7.00 -7.94
CA GLY A 95 -5.74 -8.16 -7.94
C GLY A 95 -5.05 -9.52 -7.76
N VAL A 96 -3.76 -9.62 -8.10
CA VAL A 96 -2.94 -10.83 -7.99
C VAL A 96 -2.48 -11.08 -6.54
N SER A 97 -2.84 -12.23 -5.97
CA SER A 97 -2.39 -12.69 -4.64
C SER A 97 -1.13 -13.58 -4.72
N PHE A 98 -1.08 -14.47 -5.71
CA PHE A 98 0.10 -15.30 -5.96
C PHE A 98 0.25 -15.59 -7.44
N ILE A 99 1.46 -16.01 -7.83
CA ILE A 99 1.76 -16.41 -9.19
C ILE A 99 2.24 -17.85 -9.25
N ARG A 100 2.01 -18.51 -10.38
CA ARG A 100 2.65 -19.80 -10.69
C ARG A 100 3.47 -19.66 -11.97
N LEU A 101 4.67 -20.21 -11.93
CA LEU A 101 5.60 -20.26 -13.04
C LEU A 101 5.74 -21.71 -13.47
N LYS A 102 5.37 -22.02 -14.72
CA LYS A 102 5.56 -23.36 -15.27
C LYS A 102 7.03 -23.55 -15.60
N LEU A 103 7.59 -24.69 -15.21
CA LEU A 103 8.96 -25.09 -15.53
C LEU A 103 8.95 -26.07 -16.70
N ASP A 104 9.88 -25.88 -17.64
CA ASP A 104 10.12 -26.83 -18.73
C ASP A 104 10.93 -28.06 -18.25
N GLU A 105 11.27 -28.97 -19.17
CA GLU A 105 12.02 -30.19 -18.86
C GLU A 105 13.45 -29.92 -18.34
N ASN A 106 14.01 -28.75 -18.65
CA ASN A 106 15.33 -28.31 -18.17
C ASN A 106 15.22 -27.52 -16.85
N GLY A 107 14.00 -27.23 -16.39
CA GLY A 107 13.73 -26.46 -15.18
C GLY A 107 13.66 -24.95 -15.40
N TYR A 108 13.66 -24.47 -16.64
CA TYR A 108 13.50 -23.06 -16.96
C TYR A 108 12.04 -22.63 -16.93
N ARG A 109 11.78 -21.39 -16.53
CA ARG A 109 10.42 -20.85 -16.44
C ARG A 109 9.92 -20.55 -17.85
N SER A 110 8.85 -21.21 -18.28
CA SER A 110 8.31 -21.10 -19.65
C SER A 110 6.95 -20.40 -19.71
N SER A 111 6.29 -20.20 -18.57
CA SER A 111 4.99 -19.52 -18.52
C SER A 111 4.73 -18.95 -17.13
N LEU A 112 3.96 -17.88 -17.05
CA LEU A 112 3.53 -17.21 -15.83
C LEU A 112 2.00 -17.13 -15.79
N PHE A 113 1.40 -17.46 -14.65
CA PHE A 113 -0.03 -17.45 -14.39
C PHE A 113 -0.30 -16.61 -13.15
N HIS A 114 -1.27 -15.71 -13.21
CA HIS A 114 -1.67 -14.88 -12.07
C HIS A 114 -2.94 -15.43 -11.43
N TYR A 115 -2.96 -15.44 -10.10
CA TYR A 115 -4.08 -15.93 -9.32
C TYR A 115 -4.51 -14.92 -8.26
N ASP A 116 -5.80 -14.84 -8.02
CA ASP A 116 -6.37 -14.07 -6.92
C ASP A 116 -6.26 -14.83 -5.57
N PHE A 117 -6.90 -14.31 -4.53
CA PHE A 117 -6.89 -14.92 -3.20
C PHE A 117 -7.72 -16.22 -3.13
N ALA A 118 -8.74 -16.36 -3.98
CA ALA A 118 -9.56 -17.58 -4.07
C ALA A 118 -8.78 -18.71 -4.77
N GLY A 119 -7.74 -18.36 -5.53
CA GLY A 119 -6.94 -19.30 -6.31
C GLY A 119 -7.45 -19.48 -7.73
N ASP A 120 -8.30 -18.56 -8.19
CA ASP A 120 -8.79 -18.50 -9.57
C ASP A 120 -7.84 -17.65 -10.42
N LEU A 121 -7.79 -17.94 -11.72
CA LEU A 121 -6.99 -17.15 -12.66
C LEU A 121 -7.57 -15.74 -12.72
N THR A 122 -6.70 -14.74 -12.59
CA THR A 122 -7.07 -13.33 -12.63
C THR A 122 -6.13 -12.55 -13.54
N GLU A 123 -6.56 -11.40 -14.04
CA GLU A 123 -5.69 -10.52 -14.79
C GLU A 123 -4.69 -9.80 -13.87
N ASN A 124 -3.50 -9.51 -14.40
CA ASN A 124 -2.61 -8.55 -13.76
C ASN A 124 -3.05 -7.10 -14.06
N SER A 125 -2.30 -6.13 -13.56
CA SER A 125 -2.57 -4.70 -13.81
C SER A 125 -2.60 -4.30 -15.29
N SER A 126 -1.98 -5.10 -16.16
CA SER A 126 -1.96 -4.89 -17.61
C SER A 126 -3.10 -5.62 -18.33
N GLY A 127 -4.03 -6.27 -17.63
CA GLY A 127 -5.13 -7.02 -18.26
C GLY A 127 -4.75 -8.42 -18.76
N VAL A 128 -3.58 -8.95 -18.34
CA VAL A 128 -3.06 -10.23 -18.83
C VAL A 128 -3.19 -11.30 -17.76
N TYR A 129 -3.88 -12.39 -18.08
CA TYR A 129 -4.04 -13.54 -17.18
C TYR A 129 -2.80 -14.41 -17.15
N GLN A 130 -2.20 -14.66 -18.32
CA GLN A 130 -1.07 -15.56 -18.46
C GLN A 130 -0.06 -15.02 -19.46
N TYR A 131 1.22 -15.31 -19.22
CA TYR A 131 2.26 -15.13 -20.22
C TYR A 131 2.84 -16.48 -20.62
N TYR A 132 2.98 -16.69 -21.93
CA TYR A 132 3.73 -17.81 -22.48
C TYR A 132 5.08 -17.33 -23.02
N TRP A 133 6.15 -18.03 -22.69
CA TRP A 133 7.52 -17.65 -23.04
C TRP A 133 8.19 -18.68 -23.94
N THR A 134 8.78 -18.20 -25.03
CA THR A 134 9.75 -18.96 -25.81
C THR A 134 11.14 -18.64 -25.28
N LEU A 135 11.93 -19.68 -25.01
CA LEU A 135 13.26 -19.57 -24.41
C LEU A 135 14.35 -19.95 -25.42
N ASP A 136 15.56 -19.38 -25.24
CA ASP A 136 16.77 -19.86 -25.91
C ASP A 136 17.37 -21.08 -25.18
N ASP A 137 18.46 -21.64 -25.72
CA ASP A 137 19.15 -22.82 -25.16
C ASP A 137 19.75 -22.57 -23.76
N GLN A 138 19.86 -21.32 -23.32
CA GLN A 138 20.38 -20.94 -22.00
C GLN A 138 19.24 -20.66 -20.99
N GLY A 139 17.99 -20.71 -21.44
CA GLY A 139 16.80 -20.44 -20.63
C GLY A 139 16.40 -18.97 -20.60
N HIS A 140 17.00 -18.11 -21.43
CA HIS A 140 16.59 -16.71 -21.53
C HIS A 140 15.33 -16.60 -22.40
N ARG A 141 14.36 -15.81 -21.92
CA ARG A 141 13.14 -15.49 -22.64
C ARG A 141 13.45 -14.69 -23.90
N VAL A 142 13.22 -15.24 -25.09
CA VAL A 142 13.35 -14.51 -26.37
C VAL A 142 12.01 -13.99 -26.88
N GLN A 143 10.90 -14.51 -26.35
CA GLN A 143 9.54 -14.10 -26.71
C GLN A 143 8.62 -14.19 -25.49
N SER A 144 7.66 -13.27 -25.36
CA SER A 144 6.57 -13.32 -24.39
C SER A 144 5.24 -13.01 -25.07
N ILE A 145 4.25 -13.88 -24.94
CA ILE A 145 2.92 -13.72 -25.52
C ILE A 145 1.92 -13.45 -24.38
N CYS A 146 1.08 -12.43 -24.54
CA CYS A 146 -0.02 -12.10 -23.62
C CYS A 146 -1.24 -12.98 -23.90
N LEU A 147 -1.80 -13.60 -22.86
CA LEU A 147 -2.92 -14.53 -22.99
C LEU A 147 -4.06 -14.23 -21.99
N ASP A 148 -5.30 -14.53 -22.39
CA ASP A 148 -6.49 -14.53 -21.53
C ASP A 148 -6.54 -15.78 -20.61
N ALA A 149 -7.65 -15.94 -19.86
CA ALA A 149 -7.86 -17.08 -18.96
C ALA A 149 -7.94 -18.42 -19.71
N GLU A 150 -8.48 -18.43 -20.93
CA GLU A 150 -8.61 -19.59 -21.80
C GLU A 150 -7.32 -19.94 -22.57
N GLY A 151 -6.32 -19.06 -22.55
CA GLY A 151 -5.05 -19.22 -23.24
C GLY A 151 -5.06 -18.73 -24.69
N ASN A 152 -6.03 -17.89 -25.08
CA ASN A 152 -6.02 -17.19 -26.37
C ASN A 152 -5.14 -15.95 -26.28
N ARG A 153 -4.51 -15.58 -27.39
CA ARG A 153 -3.69 -14.36 -27.48
C ARG A 153 -4.57 -13.13 -27.40
N ILE A 154 -4.15 -12.17 -26.57
CA ILE A 154 -4.81 -10.88 -26.36
C ILE A 154 -3.78 -9.76 -26.43
N GLU A 155 -4.26 -8.54 -26.61
CA GLU A 155 -3.50 -7.33 -26.31
C GLU A 155 -3.64 -6.99 -24.83
N ASP A 156 -2.56 -6.54 -24.22
CA ASP A 156 -2.62 -5.93 -22.91
C ASP A 156 -3.30 -4.54 -22.98
N LYS A 157 -3.53 -3.93 -21.81
CA LYS A 157 -4.17 -2.60 -21.70
C LYS A 157 -3.41 -1.49 -22.44
N GLU A 158 -2.16 -1.74 -22.83
CA GLU A 158 -1.31 -0.81 -23.58
C GLU A 158 -1.22 -1.17 -25.07
N GLY A 159 -2.02 -2.13 -25.56
CA GLY A 159 -2.08 -2.52 -26.97
C GLY A 159 -1.00 -3.50 -27.41
N VAL A 160 -0.25 -4.11 -26.48
CA VAL A 160 0.83 -5.06 -26.79
C VAL A 160 0.37 -6.49 -26.54
N SER A 161 0.46 -7.35 -27.56
CA SER A 161 0.14 -8.77 -27.43
C SER A 161 1.36 -9.69 -27.43
N GLU A 162 2.53 -9.17 -27.82
CA GLU A 162 3.78 -9.91 -27.83
C GLU A 162 5.00 -9.00 -27.56
N PHE A 163 5.93 -9.50 -26.76
CA PHE A 163 7.27 -8.91 -26.60
C PHE A 163 8.35 -9.84 -27.15
N LYS A 164 9.36 -9.27 -27.81
CA LYS A 164 10.61 -9.97 -28.17
C LYS A 164 11.80 -9.36 -27.46
N TYR A 165 12.75 -10.22 -27.11
CA TYR A 165 13.91 -9.85 -26.31
C TYR A 165 15.19 -10.27 -27.03
N ALA A 166 16.20 -9.40 -26.98
CA ALA A 166 17.54 -9.72 -27.44
C ALA A 166 18.57 -9.52 -26.32
N TYR A 167 19.61 -10.34 -26.37
CA TYR A 167 20.67 -10.41 -25.37
C TYR A 167 22.03 -10.14 -26.02
N ASP A 168 22.97 -9.60 -25.24
CA ASP A 168 24.36 -9.49 -25.66
C ASP A 168 25.11 -10.82 -25.46
N ASP A 169 26.38 -10.86 -25.87
CA ASP A 169 27.23 -12.06 -25.78
C ASP A 169 27.46 -12.56 -24.34
N ASN A 170 27.18 -11.73 -23.32
CA ASN A 170 27.27 -12.11 -21.91
C ASN A 170 25.92 -12.58 -21.34
N GLY A 171 24.86 -12.61 -22.15
CA GLY A 171 23.50 -12.97 -21.72
C GLY A 171 22.72 -11.82 -21.08
N TYR A 172 23.22 -10.57 -21.12
CA TYR A 172 22.52 -9.43 -20.57
C TYR A 172 21.51 -8.87 -21.58
N LEU A 173 20.30 -8.55 -21.10
CA LEU A 173 19.23 -7.98 -21.93
C LEU A 173 19.68 -6.65 -22.53
N ASN A 174 19.64 -6.54 -23.86
CA ASN A 174 20.06 -5.35 -24.61
C ASN A 174 18.94 -4.71 -25.44
N GLU A 175 17.85 -5.41 -25.74
CA GLU A 175 16.72 -4.89 -26.50
C GLU A 175 15.40 -5.57 -26.11
N ILE A 176 14.33 -4.80 -26.03
CA ILE A 176 12.94 -5.24 -25.91
C ILE A 176 12.14 -4.61 -27.06
N ARG A 177 11.29 -5.38 -27.73
CA ARG A 177 10.37 -4.91 -28.76
C ARG A 177 8.93 -5.33 -28.44
N GLY A 178 7.98 -4.42 -28.50
CA GLY A 178 6.54 -4.69 -28.33
C GLY A 178 5.79 -4.75 -29.66
N TYR A 179 4.89 -5.73 -29.81
CA TYR A 179 4.09 -5.95 -31.01
C TYR A 179 2.60 -6.07 -30.70
N ASP A 180 1.77 -5.55 -31.60
CA ASP A 180 0.31 -5.70 -31.58
C ASP A 180 -0.14 -7.10 -32.05
N ASP A 181 -1.45 -7.36 -32.01
CA ASP A 181 -2.02 -8.65 -32.42
C ASP A 181 -1.79 -8.98 -33.92
N GLU A 182 -1.66 -7.97 -34.77
CA GLU A 182 -1.28 -8.07 -36.19
C GLU A 182 0.21 -8.36 -36.40
N GLY A 183 1.03 -8.25 -35.36
CA GLY A 183 2.48 -8.48 -35.39
C GLY A 183 3.29 -7.28 -35.89
N GLN A 184 2.72 -6.08 -35.85
CA GLN A 184 3.41 -4.82 -36.12
C GLN A 184 3.98 -4.24 -34.82
N LEU A 185 5.04 -3.42 -34.92
CA LEU A 185 5.59 -2.74 -33.75
C LEU A 185 4.56 -1.75 -33.19
N HIS A 186 4.24 -1.89 -31.89
CA HIS A 186 3.25 -1.06 -31.22
C HIS A 186 3.93 0.00 -30.35
N GLU A 187 3.62 1.27 -30.59
CA GLU A 187 4.10 2.37 -29.74
C GLU A 187 3.18 2.50 -28.51
N HIS A 188 3.76 2.35 -27.31
CA HIS A 188 2.99 2.46 -26.07
C HIS A 188 2.24 3.80 -26.00
N PRO A 189 0.95 3.84 -25.65
CA PRO A 189 0.15 5.07 -25.63
C PRO A 189 0.72 6.24 -24.81
N ILE A 190 1.47 5.95 -23.73
CA ILE A 190 2.02 6.93 -22.79
C ILE A 190 3.51 7.15 -23.02
N TYR A 191 4.27 6.09 -23.29
CA TYR A 191 5.72 6.16 -23.47
C TYR A 191 6.17 6.33 -24.92
N THR A 192 5.23 6.30 -25.87
CA THR A 192 5.40 6.60 -27.31
C THR A 192 6.54 5.84 -28.01
N SER A 193 6.97 4.73 -27.41
CA SER A 193 8.06 3.88 -27.87
C SER A 193 7.58 2.45 -28.04
N ALA A 194 8.13 1.78 -29.05
CA ALA A 194 7.91 0.38 -29.38
C ALA A 194 9.13 -0.49 -29.08
N ILE A 195 10.31 0.13 -28.93
CA ILE A 195 11.58 -0.55 -28.70
C ILE A 195 12.33 0.15 -27.58
N GLU A 196 12.81 -0.63 -26.62
CA GLU A 196 13.75 -0.19 -25.59
C GLU A 196 15.10 -0.87 -25.80
N ARG A 197 16.19 -0.08 -25.80
CA ARG A 197 17.56 -0.60 -25.85
C ARG A 197 18.34 -0.25 -24.61
N PHE A 198 19.19 -1.18 -24.18
CA PHE A 198 20.00 -1.08 -22.97
C PHE A 198 21.49 -1.20 -23.33
N LYS A 199 22.31 -0.34 -22.74
CA LYS A 199 23.76 -0.56 -22.67
C LYS A 199 24.14 -0.82 -21.23
N ARG A 200 24.97 -1.83 -20.99
CA ARG A 200 25.35 -2.29 -19.66
C ARG A 200 26.86 -2.35 -19.51
N ASP A 201 27.33 -2.25 -18.28
CA ASP A 201 28.73 -2.54 -17.94
C ASP A 201 28.95 -4.05 -17.69
N LYS A 202 30.20 -4.42 -17.40
CA LYS A 202 30.57 -5.82 -17.10
C LYS A 202 29.93 -6.39 -15.82
N ASN A 203 29.41 -5.53 -14.94
CA ASN A 203 28.75 -5.87 -13.69
C ASN A 203 27.22 -5.88 -13.84
N ASN A 204 26.70 -5.84 -15.08
CA ASN A 204 25.27 -5.78 -15.41
C ASN A 204 24.57 -4.46 -15.00
N ASN A 205 25.30 -3.41 -14.64
CA ASN A 205 24.70 -2.10 -14.38
C ASN A 205 24.26 -1.45 -15.70
N ILE A 206 23.05 -0.90 -15.74
CA ILE A 206 22.52 -0.19 -16.91
C ILE A 206 23.20 1.17 -17.02
N LEU A 207 24.05 1.36 -18.02
CA LEU A 207 24.70 2.64 -18.33
C LEU A 207 23.80 3.56 -19.17
N GLN A 208 22.90 2.99 -19.97
CA GLN A 208 22.01 3.73 -20.86
C GLN A 208 20.71 2.97 -21.11
N LYS A 209 19.59 3.69 -21.15
CA LYS A 209 18.33 3.25 -21.79
C LYS A 209 17.96 4.21 -22.91
N SER A 210 17.50 3.68 -24.04
CA SER A 210 17.10 4.45 -25.23
C SER A 210 15.78 3.94 -25.78
N TYR A 211 14.90 4.85 -26.18
CA TYR A 211 13.52 4.56 -26.56
C TYR A 211 13.29 4.91 -28.03
N TYR A 212 12.79 3.95 -28.82
CA TYR A 212 12.59 4.11 -30.25
C TYR A 212 11.13 3.85 -30.64
N GLY A 213 10.67 4.54 -31.68
CA GLY A 213 9.36 4.32 -32.28
C GLY A 213 9.27 3.03 -33.09
N ALA A 214 8.10 2.79 -33.68
CA ALA A 214 7.87 1.69 -34.62
C ALA A 214 8.66 1.85 -35.94
N ASP A 215 9.14 3.06 -36.22
CA ASP A 215 10.05 3.40 -37.32
C ASP A 215 11.54 3.09 -37.00
N GLU A 216 11.83 2.55 -35.81
CA GLU A 216 13.17 2.31 -35.27
C GLU A 216 14.04 3.56 -35.09
N GLU A 217 13.43 4.74 -35.11
CA GLU A 217 14.11 6.01 -34.84
C GLU A 217 13.94 6.40 -33.37
N LEU A 218 14.93 7.12 -32.82
CA LEU A 218 14.93 7.54 -31.42
C LEU A 218 13.77 8.53 -31.20
N LYS A 219 12.90 8.27 -30.21
CA LYS A 219 11.70 9.07 -29.96
C LYS A 219 11.62 9.56 -28.52
N PHE A 220 11.09 10.78 -28.38
CA PHE A 220 10.73 11.31 -27.07
C PHE A 220 9.63 10.46 -26.45
N ILE A 221 9.76 10.21 -25.15
CA ILE A 221 8.65 9.86 -24.30
C ILE A 221 7.89 11.16 -24.01
N ASP A 222 6.72 11.34 -24.64
CA ASP A 222 5.97 12.60 -24.62
C ASP A 222 5.65 13.10 -23.21
N ARG A 223 5.45 12.19 -22.24
CA ARG A 223 5.18 12.56 -20.85
C ARG A 223 6.38 13.20 -20.14
N TYR A 224 7.59 12.84 -20.53
CA TYR A 224 8.81 13.20 -19.77
C TYR A 224 9.83 14.01 -20.58
N ASN A 225 9.61 14.19 -21.88
CA ASN A 225 10.47 14.97 -22.78
C ASN A 225 11.93 14.50 -22.84
N TYR A 226 12.18 13.18 -22.84
CA TYR A 226 13.48 12.61 -23.17
C TYR A 226 13.33 11.35 -24.03
N ALA A 227 14.36 11.02 -24.80
CA ALA A 227 14.44 9.81 -25.63
C ALA A 227 15.52 8.83 -25.17
N MET A 228 16.41 9.28 -24.28
CA MET A 228 17.48 8.48 -23.73
C MET A 228 17.84 8.95 -22.32
N ILE A 229 18.19 8.01 -21.45
CA ILE A 229 18.68 8.26 -20.10
C ILE A 229 20.01 7.53 -19.90
N ARG A 230 20.99 8.20 -19.30
CA ARG A 230 22.29 7.63 -18.94
C ARG A 230 22.49 7.63 -17.44
N PHE A 231 23.26 6.65 -16.98
CA PHE A 231 23.58 6.45 -15.57
C PHE A 231 25.09 6.31 -15.39
N GLU A 232 25.60 6.90 -14.31
CA GLU A 232 26.97 6.68 -13.85
C GLU A 232 26.94 6.09 -12.44
N TYR A 233 27.90 5.21 -12.18
CA TYR A 233 28.02 4.48 -10.93
C TYR A 233 29.42 4.65 -10.32
N ASP A 234 29.49 4.67 -8.99
CA ASP A 234 30.76 4.53 -8.29
C ASP A 234 31.24 3.06 -8.24
N SER A 235 32.38 2.82 -7.58
CA SER A 235 32.94 1.46 -7.46
C SER A 235 32.12 0.50 -6.59
N ASN A 236 31.20 1.04 -5.77
CA ASN A 236 30.33 0.26 -4.90
C ASN A 236 28.99 -0.07 -5.57
N GLY A 237 28.75 0.45 -6.79
CA GLY A 237 27.50 0.27 -7.52
C GLY A 237 26.43 1.31 -7.15
N ASN A 238 26.79 2.37 -6.42
CA ASN A 238 25.84 3.46 -6.16
C ASN A 238 25.74 4.33 -7.40
N LYS A 239 24.51 4.70 -7.76
CA LYS A 239 24.23 5.57 -8.90
C LYS A 239 24.54 7.02 -8.52
N ILE A 240 25.62 7.56 -9.06
CA ILE A 240 26.11 8.92 -8.74
C ILE A 240 25.61 9.97 -9.72
N MET A 241 25.12 9.55 -10.89
CA MET A 241 24.57 10.47 -11.89
C MET A 241 23.44 9.86 -12.70
N ILE A 242 22.46 10.70 -13.02
CA ILE A 242 21.42 10.47 -14.03
C ILE A 242 21.44 11.63 -15.00
N SER A 243 21.40 11.38 -16.30
CA SER A 243 21.32 12.43 -17.33
C SER A 243 20.32 12.10 -18.43
N TYR A 244 19.55 13.10 -18.86
CA TYR A 244 18.47 12.96 -19.85
C TYR A 244 18.86 13.57 -21.20
N TYR A 245 18.52 12.87 -22.29
CA TYR A 245 18.88 13.24 -23.66
C TYR A 245 17.70 13.12 -24.62
N GLY A 246 17.66 14.00 -25.62
CA GLY A 246 16.66 14.01 -26.68
C GLY A 246 16.96 13.03 -27.80
N ALA A 247 16.09 13.02 -28.81
CA ALA A 247 16.21 12.20 -30.01
C ALA A 247 17.45 12.53 -30.88
N ASP A 248 18.02 13.72 -30.70
CA ASP A 248 19.27 14.18 -31.34
C ASP A 248 20.54 13.86 -30.50
N GLU A 249 20.37 13.04 -29.45
CA GLU A 249 21.39 12.69 -28.46
C GLU A 249 22.00 13.88 -27.71
N GLN A 250 21.37 15.06 -27.77
CA GLN A 250 21.77 16.22 -26.96
C GLN A 250 21.06 16.19 -25.60
N PRO A 251 21.65 16.76 -24.55
CA PRO A 251 20.98 16.84 -23.25
C PRO A 251 19.66 17.64 -23.37
N VAL A 252 18.64 17.23 -22.62
CA VAL A 252 17.32 17.88 -22.62
C VAL A 252 16.79 18.01 -21.21
N GLU A 253 15.94 19.03 -21.01
CA GLU A 253 15.23 19.20 -19.76
C GLU A 253 14.02 18.25 -19.69
N LEU A 254 13.92 17.53 -18.56
CA LEU A 254 12.75 16.75 -18.21
C LEU A 254 11.52 17.66 -18.14
N GLN A 255 10.42 17.22 -18.73
CA GLN A 255 9.14 17.93 -18.65
C GLN A 255 8.71 18.09 -17.19
N GLU A 256 8.05 19.21 -16.88
CA GLU A 256 7.56 19.62 -15.55
C GLU A 256 8.63 19.97 -14.51
N LEU A 257 9.80 19.31 -14.52
CA LEU A 257 10.87 19.56 -13.55
C LEU A 257 11.96 20.51 -14.07
N GLY A 258 12.15 20.59 -15.39
CA GLY A 258 13.17 21.46 -16.00
C GLY A 258 14.62 21.05 -15.71
N ILE A 259 14.84 19.82 -15.25
CA ILE A 259 16.15 19.26 -14.88
C ILE A 259 16.75 18.45 -16.02
N THR A 260 18.08 18.48 -16.19
CA THR A 260 18.81 17.66 -17.17
C THR A 260 19.68 16.60 -16.48
N ILE A 261 20.14 16.87 -15.26
CA ILE A 261 21.05 15.98 -14.52
C ILE A 261 20.61 15.90 -13.06
N ILE A 262 20.69 14.69 -12.49
CA ILE A 262 20.64 14.48 -11.03
C ILE A 262 22.00 13.91 -10.63
N ARG A 263 22.62 14.48 -9.59
CA ARG A 263 23.86 13.95 -8.99
C ARG A 263 23.60 13.52 -7.56
N SER A 264 24.20 12.40 -7.18
CA SER A 264 24.03 11.80 -5.85
C SER A 264 25.40 11.50 -5.24
N ASN A 265 25.59 11.86 -3.97
CA ASN A 265 26.80 11.57 -3.21
C ASN A 265 26.50 10.58 -2.08
N PHE A 266 27.43 9.68 -1.82
CA PHE A 266 27.30 8.65 -0.80
C PHE A 266 28.47 8.69 0.18
N ASP A 267 28.22 8.32 1.44
CA ASP A 267 29.29 8.10 2.42
C ASP A 267 29.97 6.72 2.24
N GLU A 268 30.94 6.42 3.11
CA GLU A 268 31.67 5.14 3.08
C GLU A 268 30.81 3.91 3.42
N HIS A 269 29.59 4.12 3.93
CA HIS A 269 28.61 3.10 4.26
C HIS A 269 27.51 2.97 3.18
N ASN A 270 27.65 3.67 2.05
CA ASN A 270 26.68 3.76 0.95
C ASN A 270 25.37 4.47 1.33
N ASN A 271 25.36 5.33 2.36
CA ASN A 271 24.20 6.17 2.65
C ASN A 271 24.23 7.43 1.76
N LEU A 272 23.08 7.80 1.19
CA LEU A 272 22.93 9.02 0.37
C LEU A 272 23.12 10.25 1.25
N THR A 273 24.16 11.04 1.00
CA THR A 273 24.50 12.26 1.76
C THR A 273 24.05 13.54 1.07
N GLU A 274 23.93 13.52 -0.26
CA GLU A 274 23.46 14.66 -1.04
C GLU A 274 22.79 14.19 -2.33
N GLU A 275 21.72 14.85 -2.72
CA GLU A 275 21.14 14.75 -4.07
C GLU A 275 20.87 16.17 -4.60
N SER A 276 21.35 16.43 -5.82
CA SER A 276 21.36 17.75 -6.43
C SER A 276 20.86 17.70 -7.87
N CYS A 277 19.97 18.62 -8.22
CA CYS A 277 19.35 18.70 -9.54
C CYS A 277 19.96 19.85 -10.35
N TYR A 278 20.31 19.60 -11.60
CA TYR A 278 20.99 20.57 -12.47
C TYR A 278 20.25 20.77 -13.79
N GLY A 279 20.36 21.98 -14.34
CA GLY A 279 19.83 22.36 -15.64
C GLY A 279 20.76 21.98 -16.80
N ILE A 280 20.39 22.42 -18.00
CA ILE A 280 21.13 22.17 -19.25
C ILE A 280 22.54 22.82 -19.26
N ASP A 281 22.72 23.87 -18.47
CA ASP A 281 23.94 24.65 -18.29
C ASP A 281 24.84 24.10 -17.17
N ASP A 282 24.46 22.98 -16.56
CA ASP A 282 25.11 22.39 -15.40
C ASP A 282 25.09 23.29 -14.14
N GLU A 283 24.13 24.20 -14.05
CA GLU A 283 23.84 24.99 -12.85
C GLU A 283 22.72 24.34 -12.03
N LEU A 284 22.70 24.55 -10.71
CA LEU A 284 21.65 24.01 -9.85
C LEU A 284 20.27 24.51 -10.31
N LYS A 285 19.35 23.57 -10.53
CA LYS A 285 17.99 23.85 -10.98
C LYS A 285 17.02 23.72 -9.84
N PHE A 286 16.28 24.80 -9.60
CA PHE A 286 15.18 24.80 -8.68
C PHE A 286 13.98 24.03 -9.24
N ILE A 287 13.45 23.07 -8.47
CA ILE A 287 12.27 22.31 -8.86
C ILE A 287 11.03 22.94 -8.20
N ASP A 288 10.22 23.64 -8.99
CA ASP A 288 9.03 24.37 -8.50
C ASP A 288 8.02 23.47 -7.78
N GLN A 289 7.89 22.22 -8.21
CA GLN A 289 6.98 21.24 -7.60
C GLN A 289 7.34 20.96 -6.14
N TYR A 290 8.63 20.77 -5.84
CA TYR A 290 9.09 20.38 -4.50
C TYR A 290 9.71 21.53 -3.69
N ASN A 291 10.01 22.66 -4.36
CA ASN A 291 10.57 23.89 -3.82
C ASN A 291 11.99 23.71 -3.24
N TYR A 292 12.84 22.93 -3.92
CA TYR A 292 14.28 22.81 -3.65
C TYR A 292 15.07 22.46 -4.93
N ALA A 293 16.38 22.67 -4.91
CA ALA A 293 17.33 22.23 -5.94
C ALA A 293 18.28 21.13 -5.43
N MET A 294 18.50 21.10 -4.12
CA MET A 294 19.41 20.16 -3.46
C MET A 294 18.87 19.74 -2.09
N ILE A 295 19.11 18.49 -1.73
CA ILE A 295 18.84 17.93 -0.42
C ILE A 295 20.11 17.31 0.14
N ARG A 296 20.37 17.52 1.45
CA ARG A 296 21.48 16.91 2.18
C ARG A 296 20.97 16.07 3.34
N TYR A 297 21.73 15.04 3.67
CA TYR A 297 21.46 14.09 4.74
C TYR A 297 22.70 13.92 5.61
N GLU A 298 22.46 13.73 6.91
CA GLU A 298 23.49 13.30 7.86
C GLU A 298 22.98 12.08 8.61
N TYR A 299 23.89 11.15 8.90
CA TYR A 299 23.58 9.90 9.58
C TYR A 299 24.44 9.72 10.82
N ASP A 300 23.92 9.00 11.80
CA ASP A 300 24.73 8.47 12.89
C ASP A 300 25.52 7.21 12.46
N THR A 301 26.32 6.68 13.38
CA THR A 301 27.13 5.46 13.17
C THR A 301 26.30 4.18 12.98
N ASN A 302 25.01 4.21 13.32
CA ASN A 302 24.08 3.10 13.10
C ASN A 302 23.37 3.19 11.73
N GLY A 303 23.60 4.27 10.97
CA GLY A 303 22.95 4.53 9.69
C GLY A 303 21.59 5.22 9.83
N ASN A 304 21.24 5.73 11.02
CA ASN A 304 19.98 6.46 11.18
C ASN A 304 20.14 7.90 10.70
N GLU A 305 19.19 8.40 9.89
CA GLU A 305 19.16 9.81 9.48
C GLU A 305 18.95 10.70 10.72
N ILE A 306 19.96 11.51 11.06
CA ILE A 306 19.92 12.49 12.15
C ILE A 306 19.63 13.90 11.66
N MET A 307 19.88 14.18 10.38
CA MET A 307 19.56 15.47 9.78
C MET A 307 19.17 15.35 8.32
N ARG A 308 18.23 16.21 7.91
CA ARG A 308 17.89 16.47 6.51
C ARG A 308 17.68 17.96 6.29
N SER A 309 18.27 18.50 5.23
CA SER A 309 18.24 19.93 4.91
C SER A 309 17.95 20.17 3.42
N TYR A 310 17.13 21.16 3.09
CA TYR A 310 16.76 21.52 1.71
C TYR A 310 17.38 22.87 1.32
N TYR A 311 17.84 22.97 0.08
CA TYR A 311 18.54 24.15 -0.44
C TYR A 311 17.96 24.59 -1.78
N GLY A 312 17.95 25.90 -2.02
CA GLY A 312 17.63 26.51 -3.31
C GLY A 312 18.77 26.39 -4.31
N ALA A 313 18.55 26.89 -5.53
CA ALA A 313 19.56 26.95 -6.59
C ALA A 313 20.72 27.91 -6.25
N ASP A 314 20.53 28.81 -5.29
CA ASP A 314 21.54 29.71 -4.72
C ASP A 314 22.33 29.08 -3.56
N GLU A 315 22.16 27.76 -3.36
CA GLU A 315 22.72 26.97 -2.26
C GLU A 315 22.33 27.48 -0.85
N GLN A 316 21.30 28.32 -0.75
CA GLN A 316 20.79 28.78 0.54
C GLN A 316 19.67 27.86 1.05
N PRO A 317 19.51 27.69 2.37
CA PRO A 317 18.42 26.91 2.93
C PRO A 317 17.05 27.42 2.48
N ILE A 318 16.16 26.51 2.10
CA ILE A 318 14.78 26.82 1.71
C ILE A 318 13.80 25.87 2.38
N GLU A 319 12.56 26.31 2.60
CA GLU A 319 11.50 25.45 3.10
C GLU A 319 10.94 24.57 1.99
N HIS A 320 10.84 23.26 2.26
CA HIS A 320 10.16 22.35 1.36
C HIS A 320 8.66 22.70 1.23
N ARG A 321 8.11 22.66 0.00
CA ARG A 321 6.74 23.12 -0.29
C ARG A 321 5.68 22.43 0.58
N GLU A 322 5.69 21.11 0.56
CA GLU A 322 4.70 20.26 1.23
C GLU A 322 4.90 20.22 2.74
N ASN A 323 6.12 20.00 3.21
CA ASN A 323 6.40 19.80 4.63
C ASN A 323 6.54 21.11 5.42
N GLY A 324 6.90 22.23 4.78
CA GLY A 324 6.93 23.58 5.37
C GLY A 324 8.09 23.90 6.31
N PHE A 325 9.18 23.13 6.26
CA PHE A 325 10.42 23.36 7.02
C PHE A 325 11.64 23.21 6.10
N ALA A 326 12.76 23.82 6.49
CA ALA A 326 14.04 23.76 5.77
C ALA A 326 14.99 22.69 6.33
N ILE A 327 14.92 22.42 7.62
CA ILE A 327 15.77 21.43 8.29
C ILE A 327 14.91 20.54 9.20
N ARG A 328 15.17 19.24 9.18
CA ARG A 328 14.66 18.26 10.14
C ARG A 328 15.84 17.64 10.88
N ARG A 329 15.72 17.54 12.21
CA ARG A 329 16.68 16.83 13.06
C ARG A 329 15.99 15.70 13.80
N ARG A 330 16.70 14.59 13.98
CA ARG A 330 16.20 13.37 14.63
C ARG A 330 17.21 12.87 15.66
N ASN A 331 16.69 12.38 16.78
CA ASN A 331 17.47 11.71 17.82
C ASN A 331 16.91 10.31 18.06
N TYR A 332 17.81 9.37 18.33
CA TYR A 332 17.47 7.98 18.59
C TYR A 332 18.05 7.54 19.94
N ASP A 333 17.42 6.56 20.58
CA ASP A 333 17.99 5.88 21.75
C ASP A 333 18.96 4.75 21.34
N GLU A 334 19.46 4.00 22.33
CA GLU A 334 20.40 2.90 22.10
C GLU A 334 19.80 1.70 21.35
N HIS A 335 18.46 1.61 21.29
CA HIS A 335 17.71 0.59 20.55
C HIS A 335 17.35 1.07 19.13
N ASN A 336 17.78 2.27 18.72
CA ASN A 336 17.42 2.96 17.48
C ASN A 336 15.96 3.42 17.40
N ASN A 337 15.26 3.57 18.52
CA ASN A 337 13.93 4.16 18.53
C ASN A 337 14.02 5.68 18.38
N LEU A 338 13.17 6.28 17.53
CA LEU A 338 13.12 7.74 17.31
C LEU A 338 12.54 8.43 18.55
N THR A 339 13.38 9.06 19.37
CA THR A 339 13.00 9.72 20.63
C THR A 339 12.61 11.18 20.45
N GLU A 340 13.17 11.85 19.44
CA GLU A 340 12.83 13.25 19.15
C GLU A 340 12.95 13.54 17.65
N GLU A 341 11.98 14.29 17.12
CA GLU A 341 12.02 14.87 15.79
C GLU A 341 11.69 16.37 15.87
N SER A 342 12.58 17.22 15.35
CA SER A 342 12.47 18.68 15.42
C SER A 342 12.56 19.31 14.04
N TYR A 343 11.77 20.35 13.77
CA TYR A 343 11.69 21.03 12.47
C TYR A 343 12.06 22.51 12.58
N TYR A 344 12.83 23.01 11.61
CA TYR A 344 13.37 24.36 11.61
C TYR A 344 13.13 25.08 10.29
N GLY A 345 12.94 26.39 10.35
CA GLY A 345 12.90 27.28 9.19
C GLY A 345 14.30 27.57 8.63
N ILE A 346 14.35 28.44 7.61
CA ILE A 346 15.60 28.89 6.97
C ILE A 346 16.54 29.67 7.91
N ASP A 347 16.00 30.18 9.02
CA ASP A 347 16.71 30.92 10.07
C ASP A 347 17.22 30.01 11.21
N GLU A 348 17.15 28.69 11.00
CA GLU A 348 17.43 27.64 11.99
C GLU A 348 16.62 27.77 13.29
N GLN A 349 15.50 28.51 13.26
CA GLN A 349 14.57 28.58 14.39
C GLN A 349 13.49 27.51 14.24
N LEU A 350 12.99 27.01 15.38
CA LEU A 350 11.90 26.03 15.38
C LEU A 350 10.69 26.55 14.61
N LYS A 351 10.15 25.73 13.73
CA LYS A 351 9.00 26.07 12.89
C LYS A 351 7.97 24.95 12.92
N ALA A 352 6.69 25.32 12.84
CA ALA A 352 5.63 24.34 12.72
C ALA A 352 5.67 23.70 11.33
N ASN A 353 5.77 22.37 11.26
CA ASN A 353 5.61 21.64 10.01
C ASN A 353 4.15 21.76 9.50
N LYS A 354 3.94 21.60 8.19
CA LYS A 354 2.61 21.65 7.56
C LYS A 354 1.80 20.36 7.67
N ILE A 355 2.43 19.25 8.07
CA ILE A 355 1.80 17.92 8.15
C ILE A 355 0.80 17.88 9.32
N ASN A 356 1.26 18.18 10.53
CA ASN A 356 0.42 18.14 11.74
C ASN A 356 0.48 19.45 12.56
N GLY A 357 1.37 20.38 12.21
CA GLY A 357 1.51 21.67 12.89
C GLY A 357 2.45 21.68 14.10
N SER A 358 3.10 20.57 14.49
CA SER A 358 4.10 20.58 15.55
C SER A 358 5.45 21.12 15.08
N SER A 359 6.28 21.55 16.01
CA SER A 359 7.69 21.92 15.76
C SER A 359 8.65 20.89 16.35
N ILE A 360 8.22 20.17 17.39
CA ILE A 360 8.95 19.07 18.00
C ILE A 360 7.95 17.96 18.29
N VAL A 361 8.33 16.72 18.00
CA VAL A 361 7.66 15.50 18.46
C VAL A 361 8.64 14.76 19.34
N LYS A 362 8.21 14.35 20.54
CA LYS A 362 9.01 13.51 21.45
C LYS A 362 8.30 12.21 21.72
N ARG A 363 9.07 11.13 21.85
CA ARG A 363 8.59 9.79 22.15
C ARG A 363 9.41 9.16 23.27
N GLU A 364 8.71 8.45 24.15
CA GLU A 364 9.31 7.61 25.18
C GLU A 364 8.87 6.16 24.94
N TYR A 365 9.78 5.22 25.15
CA TYR A 365 9.57 3.81 24.89
C TYR A 365 9.75 2.97 26.15
N ASP A 366 9.11 1.81 26.22
CA ASP A 366 9.44 0.77 27.19
C ASP A 366 10.60 -0.12 26.71
N SER A 367 10.92 -1.18 27.44
CA SER A 367 12.02 -2.09 27.10
C SER A 367 11.73 -3.02 25.93
N GLU A 368 10.48 -3.09 25.47
CA GLU A 368 10.03 -3.87 24.33
C GLU A 368 9.75 -2.95 23.12
N ASP A 369 10.33 -1.74 23.13
CA ASP A 369 10.25 -0.72 22.08
C ASP A 369 8.82 -0.20 21.80
N ASN A 370 7.90 -0.34 22.76
CA ASN A 370 6.56 0.24 22.63
C ASN A 370 6.53 1.70 23.08
N ILE A 371 5.85 2.55 22.31
CA ILE A 371 5.64 3.96 22.68
C ILE A 371 4.80 4.03 23.97
N LEU A 372 5.38 4.54 25.05
CA LEU A 372 4.71 4.87 26.31
C LEU A 372 4.11 6.27 26.29
N GLU A 373 4.78 7.20 25.63
CA GLU A 373 4.37 8.60 25.55
C GLU A 373 4.74 9.18 24.18
N GLU A 374 3.82 9.96 23.59
CA GLU A 374 4.13 10.83 22.46
C GLU A 374 3.60 12.24 22.74
N SER A 375 4.45 13.25 22.59
CA SER A 375 4.14 14.65 22.91
C SER A 375 4.54 15.61 21.80
N PHE A 376 3.71 16.63 21.61
CA PHE A 376 3.85 17.60 20.52
C PHE A 376 4.09 18.99 21.07
N TYR A 377 5.12 19.66 20.57
CA TYR A 377 5.48 21.02 21.01
C TYR A 377 5.42 22.00 19.86
N GLY A 378 5.10 23.25 20.17
CA GLY A 378 5.19 24.36 19.22
C GLY A 378 6.59 24.97 19.18
N SER A 379 6.78 25.97 18.32
CA SER A 379 8.06 26.67 18.14
C SER A 379 8.57 27.42 19.39
N ASN A 380 7.71 27.60 20.39
CA ASN A 380 8.05 28.17 21.69
C ASN A 380 8.54 27.11 22.72
N GLY A 381 8.70 25.85 22.30
CA GLY A 381 9.11 24.74 23.16
C GLY A 381 8.07 24.28 24.18
N LYS A 382 6.80 24.70 24.04
CA LYS A 382 5.70 24.30 24.93
C LYS A 382 4.76 23.34 24.21
N LEU A 383 4.08 22.49 24.98
CA LEU A 383 3.05 21.59 24.45
C LEU A 383 2.06 22.34 23.57
N LYS A 384 1.79 21.77 22.39
CA LYS A 384 0.89 22.30 21.39
C LYS A 384 -0.22 21.29 21.16
N PHE A 385 -1.45 21.75 21.35
CA PHE A 385 -2.64 20.99 20.97
C PHE A 385 -2.72 20.93 19.44
N LEU A 386 -2.73 19.71 18.90
CA LEU A 386 -2.86 19.48 17.47
C LEU A 386 -4.33 19.18 17.16
N GLU A 387 -5.02 20.09 16.46
CA GLU A 387 -6.45 19.95 16.15
C GLU A 387 -6.75 18.67 15.35
N VAL A 388 -5.83 18.28 14.45
CA VAL A 388 -5.92 17.05 13.65
C VAL A 388 -6.01 15.78 14.51
N TYR A 389 -5.36 15.77 15.67
CA TYR A 389 -5.37 14.62 16.58
C TYR A 389 -6.29 14.84 17.79
N GLY A 390 -6.57 16.08 18.17
CA GLY A 390 -7.37 16.41 19.34
C GLY A 390 -6.62 16.29 20.67
N TYR A 391 -5.29 16.30 20.67
CA TYR A 391 -4.47 16.29 21.88
C TYR A 391 -3.09 16.92 21.64
N ALA A 392 -2.40 17.22 22.75
CA ALA A 392 -1.01 17.69 22.75
C ALA A 392 -0.02 16.59 23.21
N LEU A 393 -0.55 15.57 23.87
CA LEU A 393 0.20 14.51 24.53
C LEU A 393 -0.69 13.27 24.62
N VAL A 394 -0.14 12.09 24.35
CA VAL A 394 -0.79 10.79 24.54
C VAL A 394 0.10 9.88 25.36
N ARG A 395 -0.49 9.13 26.29
CA ARG A 395 0.17 8.08 27.07
C ARG A 395 -0.49 6.75 26.83
N LEU A 396 0.32 5.73 26.60
CA LEU A 396 -0.11 4.39 26.27
C LEU A 396 0.34 3.42 27.36
N LYS A 397 -0.40 2.32 27.52
CA LYS A 397 0.00 1.18 28.36
C LYS A 397 -0.27 -0.11 27.63
N TYR A 398 0.60 -1.08 27.87
CA TYR A 398 0.55 -2.41 27.30
C TYR A 398 0.45 -3.45 28.42
N ASP A 399 -0.11 -4.61 28.10
CA ASP A 399 -0.03 -5.79 28.94
C ASP A 399 1.24 -6.62 28.62
N GLU A 400 1.42 -7.75 29.31
CA GLU A 400 2.59 -8.63 29.15
C GLU A 400 2.66 -9.33 27.78
N ASN A 401 1.55 -9.34 27.02
CA ASN A 401 1.48 -9.90 25.66
C ASN A 401 1.61 -8.80 24.58
N ASN A 402 2.05 -7.61 25.00
CA ASN A 402 2.19 -6.43 24.16
C ASN A 402 0.88 -5.89 23.55
N ASN A 403 -0.27 -6.17 24.18
CA ASN A 403 -1.54 -5.58 23.75
C ASN A 403 -1.74 -4.20 24.39
N LYS A 404 -2.15 -3.20 23.61
CA LYS A 404 -2.44 -1.85 24.11
C LYS A 404 -3.73 -1.83 24.93
N ILE A 405 -3.60 -1.74 26.25
CA ILE A 405 -4.71 -1.80 27.22
C ILE A 405 -5.25 -0.44 27.66
N GLU A 406 -4.47 0.64 27.53
CA GLU A 406 -4.92 1.98 27.90
C GLU A 406 -4.33 3.03 26.95
N THR A 407 -5.15 4.00 26.55
CA THR A 407 -4.73 5.23 25.86
C THR A 407 -5.30 6.41 26.63
N ARG A 408 -4.46 7.35 27.05
CA ARG A 408 -4.85 8.60 27.71
C ARG A 408 -4.39 9.78 26.88
N VAL A 409 -5.28 10.71 26.58
CA VAL A 409 -4.95 11.90 25.79
C VAL A 409 -5.11 13.17 26.62
N TYR A 410 -4.20 14.12 26.40
CA TYR A 410 -4.03 15.29 27.23
C TYR A 410 -4.00 16.58 26.40
N GLY A 411 -4.52 17.66 26.97
CA GLY A 411 -4.37 19.01 26.45
C GLY A 411 -2.97 19.58 26.67
N LYS A 412 -2.75 20.81 26.19
CA LYS A 412 -1.50 21.56 26.35
C LYS A 412 -1.16 21.93 27.82
N ASP A 413 -2.11 21.75 28.73
CA ASP A 413 -1.98 21.93 30.17
C ASP A 413 -1.73 20.61 30.91
N GLU A 414 -1.43 19.53 30.18
CA GLU A 414 -1.19 18.18 30.70
C GLU A 414 -2.37 17.58 31.47
N ARG A 415 -3.59 18.09 31.21
CA ARG A 415 -4.83 17.55 31.75
C ARG A 415 -5.53 16.71 30.72
N LEU A 416 -6.21 15.66 31.17
CA LEU A 416 -7.06 14.83 30.32
C LEU A 416 -8.02 15.73 29.54
N LYS A 417 -8.20 15.44 28.24
CA LYS A 417 -9.03 16.25 27.36
C LYS A 417 -9.75 15.39 26.34
N VAL A 418 -11.05 15.58 26.20
CA VAL A 418 -11.80 15.03 25.07
C VAL A 418 -11.54 15.93 23.86
N GLY A 419 -10.79 15.40 22.90
CA GLY A 419 -10.53 16.05 21.62
C GLY A 419 -11.45 15.56 20.51
N VAL A 420 -11.03 15.76 19.26
CA VAL A 420 -11.76 15.27 18.08
C VAL A 420 -11.87 13.74 18.04
N ILE A 421 -11.06 13.00 18.81
CA ILE A 421 -11.15 11.54 18.95
C ILE A 421 -12.29 11.07 19.88
N GLY A 422 -12.96 11.98 20.60
CA GLY A 422 -14.20 11.67 21.33
C GLY A 422 -14.06 11.03 22.71
N TYR A 423 -12.84 10.80 23.20
CA TYR A 423 -12.58 10.37 24.58
C TYR A 423 -11.30 10.99 25.13
N ALA A 424 -11.16 11.00 26.45
CA ALA A 424 -9.91 11.34 27.13
C ALA A 424 -9.14 10.08 27.55
N ILE A 425 -9.85 8.98 27.83
CA ILE A 425 -9.27 7.66 28.11
C ILE A 425 -10.02 6.60 27.31
N ASN A 426 -9.29 5.72 26.62
CA ASN A 426 -9.80 4.44 26.15
C ASN A 426 -9.11 3.32 26.95
N ARG A 427 -9.90 2.38 27.46
CA ARG A 427 -9.38 1.13 28.06
C ARG A 427 -9.86 -0.05 27.24
N THR A 428 -8.95 -0.98 26.99
CA THR A 428 -9.24 -2.19 26.24
C THR A 428 -8.83 -3.42 27.04
N LYS A 429 -9.66 -4.45 26.99
CA LYS A 429 -9.38 -5.77 27.57
C LYS A 429 -9.28 -6.80 26.47
N PHE A 430 -8.39 -7.76 26.67
CA PHE A 430 -8.15 -8.87 25.75
C PHE A 430 -8.40 -10.20 26.46
N ASP A 431 -8.77 -11.23 25.70
CA ASP A 431 -8.74 -12.61 26.15
C ASP A 431 -7.33 -13.22 26.04
N GLU A 432 -7.18 -14.49 26.43
CA GLU A 432 -5.89 -15.22 26.37
C GLU A 432 -5.35 -15.41 24.94
N ASN A 433 -6.20 -15.27 23.92
CA ASN A 433 -5.83 -15.40 22.50
C ASN A 433 -5.51 -14.04 21.85
N GLY A 434 -5.51 -12.96 22.63
CA GLY A 434 -5.30 -11.59 22.15
C GLY A 434 -6.54 -10.97 21.48
N ASN A 435 -7.72 -11.56 21.59
CA ASN A 435 -8.93 -10.98 21.02
C ASN A 435 -9.48 -9.87 21.93
N LYS A 436 -9.90 -8.76 21.34
CA LYS A 436 -10.45 -7.62 22.06
C LYS A 436 -11.86 -7.94 22.58
N ILE A 437 -12.04 -8.05 23.89
CA ILE A 437 -13.34 -8.44 24.49
C ILE A 437 -14.12 -7.26 25.07
N GLU A 438 -13.46 -6.14 25.38
CA GLU A 438 -14.12 -4.94 25.89
C GLU A 438 -13.35 -3.68 25.50
N SER A 439 -14.07 -2.62 25.13
CA SER A 439 -13.52 -1.26 25.00
C SER A 439 -14.41 -0.29 25.76
N SER A 440 -13.82 0.55 26.61
CA SER A 440 -14.52 1.53 27.45
C SER A 440 -13.95 2.93 27.25
N TYR A 441 -14.82 3.93 27.15
CA TYR A 441 -14.48 5.32 26.83
C TYR A 441 -14.81 6.25 28.00
N TYR A 442 -13.87 7.10 28.39
CA TYR A 442 -14.02 7.99 29.54
C TYR A 442 -13.67 9.45 29.18
N ASN A 443 -14.35 10.38 29.85
CA ASN A 443 -14.09 11.81 29.77
C ASN A 443 -12.94 12.28 30.68
N GLU A 444 -12.72 13.60 30.74
CA GLU A 444 -11.66 14.25 31.50
C GLU A 444 -11.72 14.02 33.01
N ASN A 445 -12.89 13.61 33.53
CA ASN A 445 -13.13 13.31 34.93
C ASN A 445 -13.04 11.80 35.23
N GLU A 446 -12.51 11.00 34.30
CA GLU A 446 -12.45 9.54 34.35
C GLU A 446 -13.82 8.86 34.52
N LYS A 447 -14.89 9.51 34.04
CA LYS A 447 -16.24 8.93 34.00
C LYS A 447 -16.55 8.45 32.60
N LEU A 448 -17.32 7.37 32.48
CA LEU A 448 -17.81 6.89 31.19
C LEU A 448 -18.46 8.03 30.41
N ILE A 449 -18.18 8.09 29.11
CA ILE A 449 -18.77 9.04 28.17
C ILE A 449 -19.23 8.29 26.93
N GLU A 450 -20.28 8.80 26.32
CA GLU A 450 -20.78 8.35 25.01
C GLU A 450 -19.71 8.62 23.95
N TYR A 451 -19.29 7.57 23.26
CA TYR A 451 -18.32 7.67 22.18
C TYR A 451 -18.95 8.37 20.99
N LYS A 452 -18.29 9.41 20.49
CA LYS A 452 -18.83 10.38 19.53
C LYS A 452 -19.43 9.81 18.24
N ASP A 453 -18.99 8.62 17.79
CA ASP A 453 -19.39 8.08 16.49
C ASP A 453 -20.63 7.18 16.58
N ASN A 454 -20.93 6.62 17.76
CA ASN A 454 -21.98 5.59 17.92
C ASN A 454 -22.73 5.67 19.26
N GLY A 455 -22.55 6.72 20.06
CA GLY A 455 -23.31 6.98 21.30
C GLY A 455 -23.05 6.07 22.51
N TYR A 456 -22.47 4.88 22.36
CA TYR A 456 -22.23 3.98 23.50
C TYR A 456 -20.95 4.34 24.28
N ALA A 457 -20.89 3.99 25.57
CA ALA A 457 -19.72 4.22 26.43
C ALA A 457 -18.83 2.97 26.60
N VAL A 458 -19.39 1.77 26.41
CA VAL A 458 -18.66 0.50 26.43
C VAL A 458 -19.17 -0.40 25.31
N VAL A 459 -18.26 -1.09 24.62
CA VAL A 459 -18.57 -2.19 23.71
C VAL A 459 -17.92 -3.48 24.23
N ARG A 460 -18.65 -4.59 24.17
CA ARG A 460 -18.13 -5.93 24.45
C ARG A 460 -18.32 -6.83 23.26
N GLN A 461 -17.33 -7.70 23.03
CA GLN A 461 -17.29 -8.61 21.91
C GLN A 461 -17.12 -10.05 22.39
N LYS A 462 -17.79 -10.98 21.72
CA LYS A 462 -17.59 -12.43 21.89
C LYS A 462 -17.14 -13.02 20.56
N TYR A 463 -16.31 -14.04 20.65
CA TYR A 463 -15.70 -14.69 19.49
C TYR A 463 -16.05 -16.17 19.44
N ASP A 464 -16.07 -16.73 18.23
CA ASP A 464 -16.00 -18.17 18.02
C ASP A 464 -14.54 -18.68 18.06
N GLU A 465 -14.33 -19.96 17.76
CA GLU A 465 -13.00 -20.59 17.74
C GLU A 465 -12.11 -20.12 16.58
N PHE A 466 -12.68 -19.49 15.56
CA PHE A 466 -11.99 -18.95 14.39
C PHE A 466 -11.70 -17.45 14.51
N LYS A 467 -11.96 -16.85 15.68
CA LYS A 467 -11.83 -15.41 15.97
C LYS A 467 -12.82 -14.52 15.21
N ASN A 468 -13.94 -15.06 14.75
CA ASN A 468 -15.05 -14.25 14.22
C ASN A 468 -15.88 -13.68 15.37
N ILE A 469 -16.34 -12.42 15.24
CA ILE A 469 -17.16 -11.78 16.28
C ILE A 469 -18.60 -12.29 16.17
N ILE A 470 -19.03 -13.12 17.11
CA ILE A 470 -20.39 -13.69 17.13
C ILE A 470 -21.41 -12.81 17.87
N GLU A 471 -20.94 -11.89 18.72
CA GLU A 471 -21.81 -10.95 19.43
C GLU A 471 -21.08 -9.65 19.74
N GLU A 472 -21.74 -8.51 19.49
CA GLU A 472 -21.38 -7.20 20.02
C GLU A 472 -22.50 -6.72 20.94
N SER A 473 -22.15 -6.18 22.11
CA SER A 473 -23.11 -5.55 23.03
C SER A 473 -22.62 -4.18 23.48
N TYR A 474 -23.53 -3.21 23.49
CA TYR A 474 -23.24 -1.81 23.74
C TYR A 474 -23.88 -1.35 25.05
N TYR A 475 -23.13 -0.56 25.83
CA TYR A 475 -23.55 -0.11 27.15
C TYR A 475 -23.39 1.40 27.28
N GLY A 476 -24.34 2.02 27.96
CA GLY A 476 -24.35 3.45 28.23
C GLY A 476 -23.44 3.83 29.40
N THR A 477 -23.45 5.12 29.74
CA THR A 477 -22.61 5.67 30.82
C THR A 477 -23.02 5.17 32.23
N ASP A 478 -24.21 4.58 32.36
CA ASP A 478 -24.71 3.94 33.58
C ASP A 478 -24.32 2.45 33.71
N GLY A 479 -23.61 1.91 32.71
CA GLY A 479 -23.14 0.52 32.67
C GLY A 479 -24.21 -0.49 32.29
N LYS A 480 -25.40 -0.07 31.85
CA LYS A 480 -26.45 -0.96 31.33
C LYS A 480 -26.44 -1.01 29.82
N LEU A 481 -27.06 -2.06 29.25
CA LEU A 481 -27.28 -2.15 27.81
C LEU A 481 -27.96 -0.86 27.31
N TYR A 482 -27.46 -0.36 26.20
CA TYR A 482 -27.86 0.91 25.61
C TYR A 482 -28.02 0.72 24.11
N ALA A 483 -29.22 0.99 23.62
CA ALA A 483 -29.47 1.14 22.20
C ALA A 483 -29.15 2.59 21.83
N SER A 484 -28.05 2.78 21.10
CA SER A 484 -27.69 4.12 20.61
C SER A 484 -28.74 4.62 19.63
N GLU A 485 -29.02 5.92 19.67
CA GLU A 485 -29.85 6.59 18.66
C GLU A 485 -29.25 6.43 17.25
N ASP A 486 -27.93 6.26 17.11
CA ASP A 486 -27.30 6.06 15.79
C ASP A 486 -27.40 4.61 15.28
N LEU A 487 -27.67 3.64 16.16
CA LEU A 487 -27.67 2.20 15.82
C LEU A 487 -29.07 1.57 15.88
N GLY A 488 -29.94 2.01 16.78
CA GLY A 488 -31.29 1.44 16.99
C GLY A 488 -31.32 0.14 17.83
N TYR A 489 -30.15 -0.45 18.14
CA TYR A 489 -30.02 -1.70 18.90
C TYR A 489 -28.93 -1.66 19.97
N ALA A 490 -29.05 -2.53 20.98
CA ALA A 490 -28.08 -2.69 22.07
C ALA A 490 -27.21 -3.95 21.94
N ILE A 491 -27.65 -4.93 21.17
CA ILE A 491 -26.91 -6.18 20.90
C ILE A 491 -27.04 -6.52 19.42
N LYS A 492 -25.93 -6.93 18.81
CA LYS A 492 -25.85 -7.50 17.48
C LYS A 492 -25.25 -8.89 17.56
N ARG A 493 -25.91 -9.90 17.02
CA ARG A 493 -25.37 -11.27 16.89
C ARG A 493 -25.09 -11.57 15.43
N MET A 494 -23.98 -12.23 15.17
CA MET A 494 -23.53 -12.57 13.82
C MET A 494 -23.34 -14.07 13.68
N GLU A 495 -23.67 -14.60 12.52
CA GLU A 495 -23.40 -15.99 12.13
C GLU A 495 -22.51 -16.01 10.89
N TYR A 496 -21.64 -17.01 10.84
CA TYR A 496 -20.64 -17.14 9.78
C TYR A 496 -20.76 -18.49 9.09
N ASP A 497 -20.44 -18.53 7.80
CA ASP A 497 -20.25 -19.79 7.08
C ASP A 497 -18.88 -20.44 7.41
N GLU A 498 -18.64 -21.64 6.86
CA GLU A 498 -17.43 -22.43 7.11
C GLU A 498 -16.13 -21.75 6.63
N VAL A 499 -16.22 -20.73 5.77
CA VAL A 499 -15.07 -20.01 5.21
C VAL A 499 -14.91 -18.60 5.78
N GLY A 500 -15.71 -18.25 6.80
CA GLY A 500 -15.62 -17.02 7.59
C GLY A 500 -16.40 -15.83 7.04
N ASN A 501 -17.34 -16.02 6.10
CA ASN A 501 -18.20 -14.93 5.65
C ASN A 501 -19.37 -14.74 6.63
N ASN A 502 -19.67 -13.50 7.01
CA ASN A 502 -20.82 -13.16 7.85
C ASN A 502 -22.11 -13.32 7.04
N ILE A 503 -22.85 -14.39 7.29
CA ILE A 503 -24.06 -14.73 6.52
C ILE A 503 -25.35 -14.19 7.13
N GLU A 504 -25.32 -13.81 8.40
CA GLU A 504 -26.51 -13.31 9.08
C GLU A 504 -26.18 -12.39 10.25
N GLU A 505 -26.93 -11.31 10.37
CA GLU A 505 -26.91 -10.42 11.51
C GLU A 505 -28.29 -10.23 12.12
N ARG A 506 -28.32 -10.21 13.45
CA ARG A 506 -29.53 -10.08 14.25
C ARG A 506 -29.38 -8.98 15.29
N PHE A 507 -30.26 -7.97 15.24
CA PHE A 507 -30.33 -6.85 16.18
C PHE A 507 -31.32 -7.06 17.34
N TYR A 508 -30.94 -6.67 18.56
CA TYR A 508 -31.74 -6.80 19.77
C TYR A 508 -31.69 -5.54 20.64
N ASP A 509 -32.78 -5.25 21.34
CA ASP A 509 -32.93 -4.14 22.27
C ASP A 509 -32.22 -4.41 23.61
N VAL A 510 -32.40 -3.49 24.55
CA VAL A 510 -31.84 -3.56 25.92
C VAL A 510 -32.40 -4.71 26.77
N ASN A 511 -33.49 -5.35 26.33
CA ASN A 511 -34.13 -6.50 27.00
C ASN A 511 -33.80 -7.83 26.28
N ASP A 512 -32.87 -7.83 25.32
CA ASP A 512 -32.55 -8.96 24.46
C ASP A 512 -33.77 -9.45 23.64
N GLN A 513 -34.64 -8.50 23.26
CA GLN A 513 -35.76 -8.72 22.35
C GLN A 513 -35.43 -8.15 20.98
N ARG A 514 -35.96 -8.75 19.91
CA ARG A 514 -35.71 -8.31 18.54
C ARG A 514 -36.13 -6.86 18.35
N THR A 515 -35.25 -6.06 17.75
CA THR A 515 -35.49 -4.64 17.44
C THR A 515 -34.97 -4.30 16.04
N PHE A 516 -35.32 -3.13 15.53
CA PHE A 516 -34.85 -2.65 14.24
C PHE A 516 -33.54 -1.88 14.37
N GLU A 517 -32.73 -1.92 13.32
CA GLU A 517 -31.62 -0.98 13.15
C GLU A 517 -32.17 0.44 12.94
N GLU A 518 -31.43 1.47 13.33
CA GLU A 518 -31.88 2.86 13.23
C GLU A 518 -32.30 3.21 11.80
N ASP A 519 -33.37 3.99 11.67
CA ASP A 519 -33.96 4.41 10.38
C ASP A 519 -34.31 3.23 9.44
N SER A 520 -34.48 2.03 9.99
CA SER A 520 -34.86 0.83 9.25
C SER A 520 -36.12 0.18 9.83
N ASP A 521 -36.65 -0.81 9.10
CA ASP A 521 -37.75 -1.65 9.54
C ASP A 521 -37.38 -3.14 9.58
N TYR A 522 -36.08 -3.47 9.61
CA TYR A 522 -35.60 -4.85 9.68
C TYR A 522 -34.84 -5.13 10.97
N SER A 523 -34.96 -6.37 11.45
CA SER A 523 -34.22 -6.87 12.59
C SER A 523 -33.20 -7.95 12.20
N ILE A 524 -33.41 -8.69 11.09
CA ILE A 524 -32.42 -9.62 10.50
C ILE A 524 -31.90 -8.99 9.20
N ARG A 525 -30.60 -9.08 8.94
CA ARG A 525 -30.07 -9.03 7.57
C ARG A 525 -29.33 -10.33 7.26
N GLN A 526 -29.63 -10.94 6.12
CA GLN A 526 -28.95 -12.13 5.61
C GLN A 526 -28.12 -11.75 4.40
N MET A 527 -26.87 -12.21 4.36
CA MET A 527 -25.89 -11.86 3.35
C MET A 527 -25.51 -13.10 2.57
N LYS A 528 -25.47 -12.95 1.25
CA LYS A 528 -25.01 -13.98 0.33
C LYS A 528 -23.78 -13.49 -0.39
N TYR A 529 -22.81 -14.39 -0.46
CA TYR A 529 -21.55 -14.18 -1.14
C TYR A 529 -21.47 -15.06 -2.38
N ASP A 530 -20.76 -14.60 -3.38
CA ASP A 530 -20.31 -15.45 -4.48
C ASP A 530 -19.06 -16.25 -4.08
N GLU A 531 -18.55 -17.04 -5.03
CA GLU A 531 -17.37 -17.89 -4.85
C GLU A 531 -16.10 -17.07 -4.51
N ASN A 532 -16.06 -15.80 -4.92
CA ASN A 532 -14.96 -14.86 -4.67
C ASN A 532 -15.10 -14.12 -3.32
N LYS A 533 -16.06 -14.52 -2.48
CA LYS A 533 -16.40 -13.86 -1.21
C LYS A 533 -16.86 -12.41 -1.38
N TYR A 534 -17.32 -12.00 -2.56
CA TYR A 534 -17.97 -10.72 -2.72
C TYR A 534 -19.42 -10.81 -2.29
N LEU A 535 -19.85 -9.82 -1.50
CA LEU A 535 -21.26 -9.67 -1.14
C LEU A 535 -22.08 -9.36 -2.40
N VAL A 536 -22.96 -10.28 -2.80
CA VAL A 536 -23.78 -10.16 -4.00
C VAL A 536 -25.25 -9.85 -3.68
N GLU A 537 -25.72 -10.25 -2.51
CA GLU A 537 -27.11 -10.05 -2.10
C GLU A 537 -27.22 -9.84 -0.59
N VAL A 538 -28.08 -8.92 -0.18
CA VAL A 538 -28.52 -8.74 1.21
C VAL A 538 -30.04 -8.80 1.24
N ARG A 539 -30.61 -9.62 2.12
CA ARG A 539 -32.05 -9.65 2.40
C ARG A 539 -32.34 -9.09 3.79
N PHE A 540 -33.31 -8.20 3.87
CA PHE A 540 -33.72 -7.52 5.10
C PHE A 540 -35.06 -8.09 5.57
N PHE A 541 -35.13 -8.52 6.84
CA PHE A 541 -36.32 -9.13 7.42
C PHE A 541 -36.77 -8.42 8.69
N LYS A 542 -38.08 -8.18 8.81
CA LYS A 542 -38.74 -7.72 10.04
C LYS A 542 -38.63 -8.75 11.15
N GLU A 543 -38.92 -10.00 10.79
CA GLU A 543 -38.97 -11.17 11.67
C GLU A 543 -38.75 -12.43 10.81
N GLU A 544 -38.59 -13.58 11.45
CA GLU A 544 -38.21 -14.82 10.76
C GLU A 544 -39.14 -15.12 9.56
N GLY A 545 -38.55 -15.20 8.37
CA GLY A 545 -39.28 -15.49 7.12
C GLY A 545 -40.18 -14.37 6.61
N LYS A 546 -40.17 -13.17 7.22
CA LYS A 546 -40.94 -12.01 6.77
C LYS A 546 -40.02 -10.85 6.42
N LEU A 547 -39.95 -10.53 5.14
CA LEU A 547 -39.16 -9.42 4.60
C LEU A 547 -39.64 -8.07 5.17
N SER A 548 -38.79 -7.05 5.07
CA SER A 548 -39.17 -5.66 5.37
C SER A 548 -40.35 -5.18 4.51
N ASP A 549 -40.95 -4.03 4.87
CA ASP A 549 -42.05 -3.43 4.10
C ASP A 549 -41.49 -2.50 3.01
N GLU A 550 -40.24 -2.03 3.16
CA GLU A 550 -39.53 -1.19 2.19
C GLU A 550 -38.59 -2.00 1.29
N SER A 551 -37.47 -1.45 0.85
CA SER A 551 -36.47 -2.13 0.01
C SER A 551 -35.90 -3.38 0.72
N CYS A 552 -36.51 -4.54 0.47
CA CYS A 552 -36.31 -5.84 1.11
C CYS A 552 -35.05 -6.57 0.68
N ILE A 553 -34.61 -6.35 -0.55
CA ILE A 553 -33.48 -7.08 -1.14
C ILE A 553 -32.56 -6.06 -1.79
N LYS A 554 -31.28 -6.16 -1.49
CA LYS A 554 -30.22 -5.39 -2.13
C LYS A 554 -29.34 -6.34 -2.90
N THR A 555 -29.15 -6.12 -4.19
CA THR A 555 -28.14 -6.84 -4.97
C THR A 555 -27.00 -5.90 -5.36
N LEU A 556 -25.80 -6.46 -5.46
CA LEU A 556 -24.60 -5.72 -5.84
C LEU A 556 -23.98 -6.39 -7.07
N GLY A 557 -23.93 -5.65 -8.18
CA GLY A 557 -23.15 -5.99 -9.36
C GLY A 557 -21.78 -5.34 -9.26
N ARG A 558 -20.73 -6.11 -9.55
CA ARG A 558 -19.35 -5.64 -9.51
C ARG A 558 -18.67 -5.77 -10.87
N ASP A 559 -17.63 -4.99 -11.08
CA ASP A 559 -16.68 -5.23 -12.16
C ASP A 559 -15.70 -6.34 -11.77
N GLU A 560 -14.82 -6.68 -12.72
CA GLU A 560 -13.79 -7.71 -12.56
C GLU A 560 -12.71 -7.33 -11.52
N ASN A 561 -12.60 -6.04 -11.19
CA ASN A 561 -11.71 -5.52 -10.14
C ASN A 561 -12.37 -5.52 -8.75
N GLY A 562 -13.61 -5.98 -8.65
CA GLY A 562 -14.39 -6.00 -7.41
C GLY A 562 -15.02 -4.65 -7.04
N ASN A 563 -14.97 -3.64 -7.90
CA ASN A 563 -15.66 -2.36 -7.66
C ASN A 563 -17.17 -2.55 -7.83
N VAL A 564 -17.98 -1.95 -6.95
CA VAL A 564 -19.44 -2.04 -7.06
C VAL A 564 -19.92 -1.13 -8.18
N LEU A 565 -20.27 -1.69 -9.33
CA LEU A 565 -20.79 -0.92 -10.46
C LEU A 565 -22.27 -0.60 -10.30
N GLU A 566 -23.04 -1.52 -9.71
CA GLU A 566 -24.49 -1.36 -9.66
C GLU A 566 -25.05 -1.89 -8.34
N VAL A 567 -25.88 -1.09 -7.69
CA VAL A 567 -26.66 -1.48 -6.52
C VAL A 567 -28.13 -1.40 -6.90
N ARG A 568 -28.87 -2.49 -6.71
CA ARG A 568 -30.32 -2.53 -6.95
C ARG A 568 -31.07 -2.86 -5.68
N TYR A 569 -32.22 -2.23 -5.51
CA TYR A 569 -33.13 -2.46 -4.39
C TYR A 569 -34.47 -2.99 -4.88
N TYR A 570 -34.92 -4.08 -4.29
CA TYR A 570 -36.17 -4.76 -4.64
C TYR A 570 -37.09 -4.86 -3.42
N ASP A 571 -38.39 -4.94 -3.69
CA ASP A 571 -39.42 -5.26 -2.72
C ASP A 571 -39.53 -6.78 -2.48
N ALA A 572 -40.51 -7.19 -1.67
CA ALA A 572 -40.73 -8.58 -1.30
C ALA A 572 -41.20 -9.49 -2.47
N GLU A 573 -41.63 -8.92 -3.59
CA GLU A 573 -42.01 -9.65 -4.81
C GLU A 573 -40.86 -9.74 -5.82
N ASP A 574 -39.64 -9.35 -5.41
CA ASP A 574 -38.44 -9.30 -6.26
C ASP A 574 -38.59 -8.28 -7.41
N VAL A 575 -39.38 -7.22 -7.17
CA VAL A 575 -39.59 -6.11 -8.09
C VAL A 575 -38.83 -4.88 -7.61
N LEU A 576 -38.18 -4.15 -8.52
CA LEU A 576 -37.47 -2.91 -8.17
C LEU A 576 -38.35 -1.95 -7.38
N THR A 577 -37.84 -1.45 -6.25
CA THR A 577 -38.59 -0.60 -5.33
C THR A 577 -39.11 0.66 -6.01
N ARG A 578 -40.38 1.00 -5.78
CA ARG A 578 -41.01 2.20 -6.34
C ARG A 578 -40.83 3.44 -5.47
N SER A 579 -40.24 3.28 -4.29
CA SER A 579 -40.00 4.34 -3.33
C SER A 579 -38.57 4.88 -3.51
N GLY A 580 -38.45 6.16 -3.88
CA GLY A 580 -37.14 6.79 -4.09
C GLY A 580 -36.44 6.31 -5.36
N TRP A 581 -35.13 6.04 -5.25
CA TRP A 581 -34.33 5.44 -6.31
C TRP A 581 -34.23 3.92 -6.09
N ALA A 582 -34.23 3.15 -7.17
CA ALA A 582 -34.18 1.69 -7.14
C ALA A 582 -32.85 1.13 -7.62
N ILE A 583 -32.11 1.91 -8.42
CA ILE A 583 -30.82 1.52 -8.99
C ILE A 583 -29.84 2.66 -8.75
N LYS A 584 -28.64 2.33 -8.28
CA LYS A 584 -27.48 3.22 -8.24
C LYS A 584 -26.39 2.61 -9.12
N ARG A 585 -25.80 3.43 -10.00
CA ARG A 585 -24.65 3.05 -10.83
C ARG A 585 -23.47 3.92 -10.49
N ASP A 586 -22.35 3.29 -10.22
CA ASP A 586 -21.12 3.94 -9.78
C ASP A 586 -20.07 3.90 -10.89
N THR A 587 -19.35 5.01 -11.05
CA THR A 587 -18.27 5.18 -12.04
C THR A 587 -16.97 5.45 -11.31
N TYR A 588 -15.91 4.77 -11.72
CA TYR A 588 -14.59 4.86 -11.12
C TYR A 588 -13.57 5.45 -12.11
N ASN A 589 -12.53 6.13 -11.63
CA ASN A 589 -11.38 6.51 -12.45
C ASN A 589 -10.40 5.32 -12.59
N ASP A 590 -9.35 5.50 -13.38
CA ASP A 590 -8.33 4.46 -13.63
C ASP A 590 -7.55 4.06 -12.37
N ASN A 591 -7.59 4.86 -11.30
CA ASN A 591 -6.99 4.54 -10.00
C ASN A 591 -7.93 3.74 -9.09
N GLY A 592 -9.17 3.47 -9.54
CA GLY A 592 -10.20 2.80 -8.74
C GLY A 592 -10.93 3.72 -7.76
N ASP A 593 -10.76 5.05 -7.86
CA ASP A 593 -11.50 5.99 -7.02
C ASP A 593 -12.89 6.23 -7.60
N LEU A 594 -13.92 6.18 -6.75
CA LEU A 594 -15.29 6.48 -7.12
C LEU A 594 -15.40 7.96 -7.53
N THR A 595 -15.70 8.23 -8.79
CA THR A 595 -15.85 9.60 -9.32
C THR A 595 -17.29 10.07 -9.35
N LYS A 596 -18.25 9.16 -9.54
CA LYS A 596 -19.66 9.52 -9.74
C LYS A 596 -20.61 8.41 -9.34
N SER A 597 -21.76 8.80 -8.81
CA SER A 597 -22.90 7.93 -8.52
C SER A 597 -24.17 8.44 -9.21
N ASP A 598 -24.73 7.65 -10.11
CA ASP A 598 -25.98 7.94 -10.82
C ASP A 598 -27.16 7.15 -10.23
N TYR A 599 -28.29 7.82 -10.01
CA TYR A 599 -29.46 7.24 -9.35
C TYR A 599 -30.65 7.17 -10.33
N TYR A 600 -31.35 6.04 -10.33
CA TYR A 600 -32.46 5.76 -11.24
C TYR A 600 -33.68 5.21 -10.49
N ASP A 601 -34.88 5.45 -11.01
CA ASP A 601 -36.11 4.83 -10.48
C ASP A 601 -36.28 3.37 -10.93
N HIS A 602 -37.35 2.71 -10.48
CA HIS A 602 -37.71 1.34 -10.85
C HIS A 602 -37.92 1.08 -12.36
N SER A 603 -38.09 2.13 -13.17
CA SER A 603 -38.22 2.04 -14.63
C SER A 603 -36.89 2.35 -15.34
N ASP A 604 -35.78 2.40 -14.59
CA ASP A 604 -34.45 2.80 -15.05
C ASP A 604 -34.41 4.22 -15.61
N LYS A 605 -35.29 5.09 -15.12
CA LYS A 605 -35.28 6.52 -15.48
C LYS A 605 -34.32 7.26 -14.54
N PHE A 606 -33.38 7.96 -15.14
CA PHE A 606 -32.41 8.79 -14.41
C PHE A 606 -33.11 9.85 -13.54
N LEU A 607 -32.74 9.89 -12.26
CA LEU A 607 -33.25 10.81 -11.24
C LEU A 607 -32.24 11.90 -10.88
N GLY A 608 -30.95 11.61 -10.97
CA GLY A 608 -29.88 12.56 -10.66
C GLY A 608 -28.55 11.87 -10.42
N SER A 609 -27.50 12.67 -10.24
CA SER A 609 -26.15 12.20 -9.98
C SER A 609 -25.52 12.91 -8.78
N LYS A 610 -24.54 12.26 -8.17
CA LYS A 610 -23.64 12.84 -7.18
C LYS A 610 -22.22 12.61 -7.66
N ASP A 611 -21.49 13.69 -7.89
CA ASP A 611 -20.06 13.64 -8.17
C ASP A 611 -19.33 13.51 -6.82
N ASN A 612 -18.29 12.66 -6.77
CA ASN A 612 -17.43 12.51 -5.61
C ASN A 612 -16.05 13.06 -6.01
N ASP A 613 -15.67 14.18 -5.37
CA ASP A 613 -14.39 14.89 -5.56
C ASP A 613 -13.23 14.19 -4.84
#